data_AF-A0A508WQK2-F1
#
_entry.id   AF-A0A508WQK2-F1
#
_cell.length_a   1.000
_cell.length_b   1.000
_cell.length_c   1.000
_cell.angle_alpha   90.00
_cell.angle_beta   90.00
_cell.angle_gamma   90.00
#
_symmetry.space_group_name_H-M   'P 1'
#
loop_
_entity.id
_entity.type
_entity.pdbx_description
1 polymer ?
#
loop_
_entity_poly.entity_id
_entity_poly.type
_entity_poly.pdbx_seq_one_letter_code
_entity_poly.pdbx_strand_id
1 'polypeptide(L)' 'MHEISLSDVSSLVGQELGTSKWITIDQAMINLFADATHDHQFIHVDPNREAAARSLINS' A
#
# COMPACT_ATOMS: atom_id res chain seq x y z
N MET A 1 10.95 -14.55 14.30
CA MET A 1 11.71 -13.93 13.20
C MET A 1 12.99 -14.74 13.07
N HIS A 2 13.31 -15.25 11.88
CA HIS A 2 14.57 -15.97 11.67
C HIS A 2 15.66 -14.92 11.38
N GLU A 3 16.73 -14.94 12.16
CA GLU A 3 17.85 -14.02 11.98
C GLU A 3 18.74 -14.53 10.85
N ILE A 4 19.04 -13.66 9.88
CA ILE A 4 19.83 -13.98 8.68
C ILE A 4 21.09 -13.11 8.74
N SER A 5 22.28 -13.73 8.71
CA SER A 5 23.53 -12.99 8.58
C SER A 5 23.69 -12.48 7.14
N LEU A 6 24.39 -11.35 6.98
CA LEU A 6 24.76 -10.82 5.67
C LEU A 6 25.47 -11.85 4.78
N SER A 7 26.26 -12.75 5.37
CA SER A 7 26.93 -13.85 4.66
C SER A 7 25.97 -14.82 3.99
N ASP A 8 24.76 -14.95 4.52
CA ASP A 8 23.81 -15.99 4.15
C ASP A 8 22.86 -15.52 3.04
N VAL A 9 22.76 -14.22 2.79
CA VAL A 9 21.82 -13.59 1.86
C VAL A 9 21.97 -14.10 0.43
N SER A 10 23.21 -14.30 -0.05
CA SER A 10 23.46 -14.78 -1.41
C SER A 10 22.90 -16.20 -1.65
N SER A 11 22.85 -17.02 -0.60
CA SER A 11 22.31 -18.38 -0.66
C SER A 11 20.78 -18.42 -0.77
N LEU A 12 20.10 -17.31 -0.46
CA LEU A 12 18.64 -17.20 -0.47
C LEU A 12 18.07 -16.78 -1.83
N VAL A 13 18.92 -16.51 -2.83
CA VAL A 13 18.46 -16.15 -4.18
C VAL A 13 17.59 -17.27 -4.76
N GLY A 14 16.37 -16.93 -5.15
CA GLY A 14 15.39 -17.88 -5.70
C GLY A 14 14.58 -18.65 -4.66
N GLN A 15 14.80 -18.42 -3.35
CA GLN A 15 13.98 -19.03 -2.29
C GLN A 15 12.78 -18.14 -1.93
N GLU A 16 11.64 -18.77 -1.65
CA GLU A 16 10.47 -18.08 -1.09
C GLU A 16 10.68 -17.85 0.41
N LEU A 17 10.64 -16.59 0.86
CA LEU A 17 10.86 -16.20 2.25
C LEU A 17 9.56 -16.20 3.10
N GLY A 18 8.45 -16.62 2.49
CA GLY A 18 7.11 -16.57 3.06
C GLY A 18 6.37 -15.26 2.79
N THR A 19 5.12 -15.20 3.23
CA THR A 19 4.25 -14.04 3.06
C THR A 19 4.15 -13.23 4.35
N SER A 20 4.00 -11.91 4.21
CA SER A 20 3.72 -11.05 5.35
C SER A 20 2.30 -11.29 5.86
N LYS A 21 2.03 -10.88 7.10
CA LYS A 21 0.66 -10.77 7.58
C LYS A 21 -0.08 -9.69 6.77
N TRP A 22 -1.40 -9.83 6.69
CA TRP A 22 -2.27 -8.75 6.23
C TRP A 22 -2.11 -7.53 7.13
N ILE A 23 -2.11 -6.35 6.51
CA ILE A 23 -2.14 -5.07 7.20
C ILE A 23 -3.38 -4.31 6.78
N THR A 24 -3.97 -3.57 7.72
CA THR A 24 -5.06 -2.65 7.42
C THR A 24 -4.48 -1.35 6.88
N ILE A 25 -4.98 -0.92 5.72
CA ILE A 25 -4.69 0.39 5.14
C ILE A 25 -5.89 1.28 5.43
N ASP A 26 -5.68 2.33 6.20
CA ASP A 26 -6.71 3.32 6.52
C ASP A 26 -6.50 4.64 5.77
N GLN A 27 -7.45 5.55 5.89
CA GLN A 27 -7.40 6.84 5.20
C GLN A 27 -6.22 7.70 5.68
N ALA A 28 -5.78 7.56 6.92
CA ALA A 28 -4.65 8.34 7.44
C ALA A 28 -3.35 7.94 6.74
N MET A 29 -3.13 6.64 6.53
CA MET A 29 -1.99 6.14 5.76
C MET A 29 -2.00 6.62 4.31
N ILE A 30 -3.17 6.60 3.67
CA ILE A 30 -3.33 7.09 2.29
C ILE A 30 -3.03 8.59 2.21
N ASN A 31 -3.55 9.39 3.14
CA ASN A 31 -3.28 10.82 3.19
C ASN A 31 -1.79 11.13 3.38
N LEU A 32 -1.09 10.41 4.26
CA LEU A 32 0.35 10.57 4.46
C LEU A 32 1.15 10.21 3.19
N PHE A 33 0.70 9.21 2.44
CA PHE A 33 1.31 8.86 1.16
C PHE A 33 1.12 9.99 0.14
N ALA A 34 -0.09 10.52 0.02
CA ALA A 34 -0.40 11.66 -0.85
C ALA A 34 0.45 12.90 -0.52
N ASP A 35 0.64 13.20 0.77
CA ASP A 35 1.50 14.30 1.22
C ASP A 35 2.98 14.07 0.83
N ALA A 36 3.47 12.83 0.95
CA ALA A 36 4.85 12.49 0.63
C ALA A 36 5.14 12.53 -0.89
N THR A 37 4.19 12.10 -1.70
CA THR A 37 4.32 12.04 -3.18
C THR A 37 3.80 13.27 -3.90
N HIS A 38 3.10 14.16 -3.19
CA HIS A 38 2.33 15.28 -3.74
C HIS A 38 1.22 14.83 -4.71
N ASP A 39 0.72 13.60 -4.55
CA ASP A 39 -0.40 13.05 -5.30
C ASP A 39 -1.70 13.17 -4.49
N HIS A 40 -2.32 14.34 -4.59
CA HIS A 40 -3.63 14.62 -3.98
C HIS A 40 -4.78 14.45 -4.98
N GLN A 41 -4.68 13.51 -5.94
CA GLN A 41 -5.84 13.19 -6.77
C GLN A 41 -7.04 12.84 -5.88
N PHE A 42 -8.23 13.37 -6.22
CA PHE A 42 -9.39 13.29 -5.34
C PHE A 42 -9.80 11.84 -4.99
N ILE A 43 -9.49 10.89 -5.87
CA ILE A 43 -9.71 9.45 -5.68
C ILE A 43 -8.97 8.89 -4.46
N HIS A 44 -7.87 9.53 -4.04
CA HIS A 44 -7.05 9.11 -2.90
C HIS A 44 -7.49 9.80 -1.59
N VAL A 45 -7.85 11.09 -1.64
CA VAL A 45 -7.97 11.94 -0.45
C VAL A 45 -9.39 12.43 -0.14
N ASP A 46 -10.34 12.27 -1.07
CA ASP A 46 -11.73 12.70 -0.88
C ASP A 46 -12.72 11.53 -1.14
N PRO A 47 -13.01 10.74 -0.09
CA PRO A 47 -13.90 9.58 -0.20
C PRO A 47 -15.33 9.95 -0.64
N ASN A 48 -15.79 11.16 -0.30
CA ASN A 48 -17.15 11.60 -0.62
C ASN A 48 -17.28 11.93 -2.11
N ARG A 49 -16.27 12.61 -2.66
CA ARG A 49 -16.21 12.94 -4.09
C ARG A 49 -15.99 11.69 -4.95
N GLU A 50 -15.21 10.73 -4.48
CA GLU A 50 -15.05 9.44 -5.16
C GLU A 50 -16.35 8.62 -5.17
N ALA A 51 -17.05 8.54 -4.03
CA ALA A 51 -18.34 7.86 -3.96
C ALA A 51 -19.37 8.46 -4.95
N ALA A 52 -19.38 9.79 -5.08
CA ALA A 52 -20.24 10.49 -6.04
C ALA A 52 -19.83 10.21 -7.50
N ALA A 53 -18.53 10.21 -7.81
CA ALA A 53 -18.03 9.88 -9.16
C ALA A 53 -18.38 8.44 -9.57
N ARG A 54 -18.22 7.47 -8.65
CA ARG A 54 -18.56 6.06 -8.90
C ARG A 54 -20.05 5.84 -9.16
N SER A 55 -20.93 6.63 -8.54
CA SER A 55 -22.37 6.56 -8.79
C SER A 55 -22.76 7.02 -10.20
N LEU A 56 -22.00 7.95 -10.80
CA LEU A 56 -22.29 8.50 -12.12
C LEU A 56 -21.83 7.59 -13.28
N ILE A 57 -20.87 6.69 -13.03
CA ILE A 57 -20.31 5.78 -14.05
C ILE A 57 -21.16 4.51 -14.20
N ASN A 58 -21.93 4.12 -13.17
CA ASN A 58 -22.75 2.90 -13.16
C ASN A 58 -24.23 3.14 -13.49
N SER A 59 -24.58 4.31 -14.03
CA SER A 59 -25.93 4.68 -14.50
C SER A 59 -25.96 4.77 -16.02
#